data_AF-A0A357L3N0-F1
#
_entry.id   AF-A0A357L3N0-F1
#
_cell.length_a   1.000
_cell.length_b   1.000
_cell.length_c   1.000
_cell.angle_alpha   90.00
_cell.angle_beta   90.00
_cell.angle_gamma   90.00
#
_symmetry.space_group_name_H-M   'P 1'
#
loop_
_entity.id
_entity.type
_entity.pdbx_description
1 polymer ?
#
loop_
_entity_poly.entity_id
_entity_poly.type
_entity_poly.pdbx_seq_one_letter_code
_entity_poly.pdbx_strand_id
1 'polypeptide(L)'
;LRETGERVMARVTAIVPVRAAAASGGPAYWRLEARSVNPPTGAPERFVSQPISVDPAPHIKVGDEIGVYVDRGDPKIYAFDFSMLPFGS
;
A
#
# COMPACT_ATOMS: atom_id res chain seq x y z
N LEU A 1 2.26 -8.70 -12.21
CA LEU A 1 3.00 -8.33 -10.98
C LEU A 1 2.98 -9.42 -9.93
N ARG A 2 1.82 -9.94 -9.49
CA ARG A 2 1.81 -11.00 -8.46
C ARG A 2 2.59 -12.26 -8.87
N GLU A 3 2.64 -12.55 -10.17
CA GLU A 3 3.35 -13.70 -10.75
C GLU A 3 4.73 -13.35 -11.34
N THR A 4 5.04 -12.06 -11.51
CA THR A 4 6.19 -11.60 -12.33
C THR A 4 7.05 -10.52 -11.67
N GLY A 5 6.53 -9.84 -10.65
CA GLY A 5 7.19 -8.78 -9.93
C GLY A 5 7.90 -9.30 -8.69
N GLU A 6 8.95 -8.60 -8.29
CA GLU A 6 9.66 -8.90 -7.05
C GLU A 6 8.80 -8.48 -5.86
N ARG A 7 8.61 -9.37 -4.88
CA ARG A 7 7.93 -9.03 -3.64
C ARG A 7 8.91 -8.40 -2.66
N VAL A 8 8.70 -7.13 -2.32
CA VAL A 8 9.44 -6.41 -1.28
C VAL A 8 8.58 -6.22 -0.04
N MET A 9 9.22 -6.15 1.13
CA MET A 9 8.56 -5.73 2.36
C MET A 9 8.70 -4.21 2.50
N ALA A 10 7.58 -3.51 2.53
CA ALA A 10 7.54 -2.06 2.71
C ALA A 10 6.92 -1.73 4.07
N ARG A 11 7.52 -0.80 4.80
CA ARG A 11 7.01 -0.34 6.09
C ARG A 11 5.89 0.66 5.89
N VAL A 12 4.73 0.43 6.49
CA VAL A 12 3.59 1.34 6.46
C VAL A 12 3.95 2.62 7.21
N THR A 13 3.81 3.75 6.53
CA THR A 13 4.08 5.08 7.10
C THR A 13 2.80 5.86 7.38
N ALA A 14 1.71 5.57 6.68
CA ALA A 14 0.44 6.24 6.91
C ALA A 14 -0.77 5.40 6.47
N ILE A 15 -1.88 5.62 7.16
CA ILE A 15 -3.22 5.18 6.78
C ILE A 15 -4.05 6.44 6.59
N VAL A 16 -4.36 6.79 5.35
CA VAL A 16 -4.90 8.10 4.99
C VAL A 16 -6.38 7.98 4.66
N PRO A 17 -7.29 8.57 5.48
CA PRO A 17 -8.69 8.69 5.11
C PRO A 17 -8.84 9.74 4.01
N VAL A 18 -9.46 9.37 2.90
CA VAL A 18 -9.80 10.30 1.82
C VAL A 18 -11.29 10.56 1.83
N ARG A 19 -11.66 11.82 2.06
CA ARG A 19 -13.05 12.26 2.09
C ARG A 19 -13.48 12.68 0.68
N ALA A 20 -14.69 12.29 0.27
CA ALA A 20 -15.33 12.93 -0.87
C ALA A 20 -15.74 14.35 -0.49
N ALA A 21 -15.70 15.28 -1.45
CA ALA A 21 -16.17 16.63 -1.24
C ALA A 21 -17.67 16.60 -0.90
N ALA A 22 -17.99 17.03 0.32
CA ALA A 22 -19.34 17.31 0.87
C ALA A 22 -20.41 16.21 0.70
N ALA A 23 -20.57 15.32 1.70
CA ALA A 23 -21.89 14.88 2.22
C ALA A 23 -21.83 13.70 3.22
N SER A 24 -20.77 12.88 3.25
CA SER A 24 -20.74 11.70 4.13
C SER A 24 -19.98 11.96 5.43
N GLY A 25 -20.56 11.60 6.58
CA GLY A 25 -19.92 11.69 7.90
C GLY A 25 -18.69 10.79 8.09
N GLY A 26 -18.28 10.04 7.06
CA GLY A 26 -17.11 9.15 7.04
C GLY A 26 -16.26 9.29 5.77
N PRO A 27 -15.05 8.73 5.76
CA PRO A 27 -14.17 8.70 4.59
C PRO A 27 -14.81 7.94 3.43
N ALA A 28 -14.59 8.41 2.21
CA ALA A 28 -15.07 7.76 1.00
C ALA A 28 -14.23 6.53 0.65
N TYR A 29 -12.92 6.60 0.92
CA TYR A 29 -12.00 5.48 0.85
C TYR A 29 -10.74 5.79 1.68
N TRP A 30 -9.90 4.79 1.84
CA TRP A 30 -8.60 4.88 2.50
C TRP A 30 -7.47 4.62 1.51
N ARG A 31 -6.28 5.10 1.83
CA ARG A 31 -5.03 4.71 1.15
C ARG A 31 -3.98 4.35 2.18
N LEU A 32 -3.16 3.35 1.86
CA LEU A 32 -1.93 3.07 2.58
C LEU A 32 -0.77 3.78 1.89
N GLU A 33 0.10 4.36 2.68
CA GLU A 33 1.42 4.77 2.23
C GLU A 33 2.46 3.88 2.91
N ALA A 34 3.42 3.39 2.13
CA ALA A 34 4.51 2.57 2.62
C ALA A 34 5.84 2.98 1.99
N ARG A 35 6.95 2.62 2.65
CA ARG A 35 8.30 2.88 2.16
C ARG A 35 9.18 1.64 2.28
N SER A 36 10.07 1.46 1.31
CA SER A 36 11.16 0.50 1.38
C SER A 36 12.46 1.16 0.93
N VAL A 37 13.55 0.39 0.96
CA VAL A 37 14.81 0.75 0.32
C VAL A 37 15.04 -0.24 -0.82
N ASN A 38 15.33 0.27 -2.01
CA ASN A 38 15.71 -0.53 -3.17
C ASN A 38 17.06 -1.21 -2.87
N PRO A 39 17.14 -2.55 -2.69
CA PRO A 39 18.38 -3.18 -2.26
C PRO A 39 19.56 -3.00 -3.25
N PRO A 40 19.36 -3.06 -4.58
CA PRO A 40 20.42 -2.79 -5.54
C PRO A 40 21.03 -1.39 -5.50
N THR A 41 20.24 -0.36 -5.19
CA THR A 41 20.68 1.05 -5.32
C THR A 41 20.78 1.79 -4.00
N GLY A 42 20.20 1.26 -2.92
CA GLY A 42 20.04 1.96 -1.65
C GLY A 42 19.04 3.13 -1.71
N ALA A 43 18.38 3.35 -2.85
CA ALA A 43 17.45 4.46 -3.01
C ALA A 43 16.14 4.22 -2.24
N PRO A 44 15.55 5.25 -1.62
CA PRO A 44 14.25 5.12 -0.97
C PRO A 44 13.14 4.95 -2.02
N GLU A 45 12.26 3.98 -1.79
CA GLU A 45 11.06 3.75 -2.61
C GLU A 45 9.82 4.09 -1.77
N ARG A 46 8.84 4.76 -2.39
CA ARG A 46 7.55 5.10 -1.77
C ARG A 46 6.43 4.49 -2.59
N PHE A 47 5.50 3.84 -1.90
CA PHE A 47 4.33 3.22 -2.50
C PHE A 47 3.07 3.82 -1.91
N VAL A 48 2.06 3.99 -2.75
CA VAL A 48 0.72 4.42 -2.37
C VAL A 48 -0.26 3.40 -2.93
N SER A 49 -1.12 2.87 -2.06
CA SER A 49 -2.06 1.86 -2.50
C SER A 49 -3.15 2.42 -3.41
N GLN A 50 -3.82 1.51 -4.12
CA GLN A 50 -5.14 1.78 -4.67
C GLN A 50 -6.13 2.15 -3.54
N PRO A 51 -7.26 2.80 -3.86
CA PRO A 51 -8.33 3.08 -2.91
C PRO A 51 -8.82 1.81 -2.20
N ILE A 52 -8.98 1.90 -0.89
CA ILE A 52 -9.52 0.83 -0.03
C ILE A 52 -10.87 1.30 0.50
N SER A 53 -11.94 0.56 0.25
CA SER A 53 -13.30 0.96 0.65
C SER A 53 -13.59 0.78 2.15
N VAL A 54 -12.80 -0.05 2.83
CA VAL A 54 -12.94 -0.34 4.27
C VAL A 54 -11.76 0.23 5.04
N ASP A 55 -11.96 0.56 6.32
CA ASP A 55 -10.87 1.03 7.18
C ASP A 55 -9.86 -0.12 7.40
N PRO A 56 -8.60 0.01 6.94
CA PRO A 56 -7.60 -1.04 7.11
C PRO A 56 -6.99 -1.05 8.53
N ALA A 57 -7.20 0.00 9.33
CA ALA A 57 -6.59 0.15 10.65
C ALA A 57 -6.80 -1.02 11.63
N PRO A 58 -7.89 -1.81 11.61
CA PRO A 58 -8.03 -2.99 12.45
C PRO A 58 -7.03 -4.12 12.13
N HIS A 59 -6.48 -4.16 10.92
CA HIS A 59 -5.66 -5.26 10.42
C HIS A 59 -4.21 -4.88 10.15
N ILE A 60 -3.94 -3.59 9.92
CA ILE A 60 -2.60 -3.07 9.67
C ILE A 60 -2.41 -1.74 10.38
N LYS A 61 -1.23 -1.53 10.95
CA LYS A 61 -0.86 -0.32 11.69
C LYS A 61 0.30 0.41 11.02
N VAL A 62 0.46 1.68 11.34
CA VAL A 62 1.68 2.42 11.01
C VAL A 62 2.84 1.77 11.73
N GLY A 63 3.89 1.46 10.97
CA GLY A 63 5.07 0.75 11.46
C GLY A 63 5.13 -0.72 11.05
N ASP A 64 4.00 -1.34 10.69
CA ASP A 64 3.94 -2.73 10.20
C ASP A 64 4.58 -2.85 8.82
N GLU A 65 4.94 -4.06 8.43
CA GLU A 65 5.42 -4.37 7.08
C GLU A 65 4.30 -4.97 6.22
N ILE A 66 4.23 -4.52 4.97
CA ILE A 66 3.30 -5.03 3.96
C ILE A 66 4.07 -5.43 2.71
N GLY A 67 3.65 -6.55 2.10
CA GLY A 67 4.19 -6.99 0.83
C GLY A 67 3.78 -6.03 -0.30
N VAL A 68 4.74 -5.65 -1.14
CA VAL A 68 4.51 -4.90 -2.38
C VAL A 68 5.23 -5.62 -3.51
N TYR A 69 4.52 -5.95 -4.57
CA TYR A 69 5.10 -6.48 -5.81
C TYR A 69 5.54 -5.31 -6.67
N VAL A 70 6.82 -5.25 -7.02
CA VAL A 70 7.43 -4.17 -7.81
C VAL A 70 7.96 -4.74 -9.12
N ASP A 71 7.73 -4.04 -10.22
CA ASP A 71 8.44 -4.30 -11.47
C ASP A 71 9.81 -3.58 -11.43
N ARG A 72 10.92 -4.32 -11.49
CA ARG A 72 12.26 -3.71 -11.47
C ARG A 72 12.65 -3.06 -12.81
N GLY A 73 11.98 -3.42 -13.90
CA GLY A 73 12.15 -2.76 -15.20
C GLY A 73 11.46 -1.39 -15.25
N ASP A 74 10.36 -1.23 -14.51
CA ASP A 74 9.69 0.07 -14.30
C ASP A 74 9.19 0.18 -12.84
N PRO A 75 9.97 0.78 -11.92
CA PRO A 75 9.62 0.87 -10.49
C PRO A 75 8.38 1.75 -10.21
N LYS A 76 7.81 2.42 -11.22
CA LYS A 76 6.50 3.09 -11.09
C LYS A 76 5.34 2.09 -11.10
N ILE A 77 5.58 0.86 -11.56
CA ILE A 77 4.61 -0.22 -11.64
C ILE A 77 4.77 -1.12 -10.41
N TYR A 78 3.79 -1.05 -9.51
CA TYR A 78 3.76 -1.88 -8.31
C TYR A 78 2.33 -2.21 -7.87
N ALA A 79 2.19 -3.22 -7.01
CA ALA A 79 0.93 -3.63 -6.42
C ALA A 79 1.09 -4.06 -4.96
N PHE A 80 0.22 -3.60 -4.07
CA PHE A 80 0.17 -4.05 -2.69
C PHE A 80 -0.39 -5.48 -2.61
N ASP A 81 0.19 -6.29 -1.72
CA ASP A 81 -0.26 -7.64 -1.41
C ASP A 81 -1.31 -7.59 -0.29
N PHE A 82 -2.58 -7.46 -0.68
CA PHE A 82 -3.70 -7.37 0.27
C PHE A 82 -4.26 -8.71 0.72
N SER A 83 -3.67 -9.86 0.34
CA SER A 83 -4.23 -11.16 0.74
C SER A 83 -4.20 -11.43 2.24
N MET A 84 -3.44 -10.65 3.00
CA MET A 84 -3.45 -10.69 4.46
C MET A 84 -4.60 -9.88 5.09
N LEU A 85 -5.35 -9.11 4.28
CA LEU A 85 -6.46 -8.27 4.72
C LEU A 85 -7.79 -8.92 4.32
N PRO A 86 -8.85 -8.82 5.15
CA PRO A 86 -10.12 -9.57 4.96
C PRO A 86 -11.00 -9.07 3.81
N PHE A 87 -10.46 -8.21 2.94
CA PHE A 87 -11.12 -7.65 1.75
C PHE A 87 -10.31 -7.92 0.47
N GLY A 88 -9.22 -8.68 0.57
CA GLY A 88 -8.48 -9.18 -0.60
C GLY A 88 -9.16 -10.42 -1.18
N SER A 89 -10.34 -10.27 -1.79
CA SER A 89 -11.02 -11.31 -2.57
C SER A 89 -11.62 -10.73 -3.83
#